data_AF-A0A6G1AXL1-F1
#
_entry.id   AF-A0A6G1AXL1-F1
#
_cell.length_a   1.000
_cell.length_b   1.000
_cell.length_c   1.000
_cell.angle_alpha   90.00
_cell.angle_beta   90.00
_cell.angle_gamma   90.00
#
_symmetry.space_group_name_H-M   'P 1'
#
loop_
_entity.id
_entity.type
_entity.pdbx_description
1 polymer ?
#
loop_
_entity_poly.entity_id
_entity_poly.type
_entity_poly.pdbx_seq_one_letter_code
_entity_poly.pdbx_strand_id
1 'polypeptide(L)'
;QNGTLPPMKFQEEMTANELLKTDISNITEQEFRTIVIQLITGLEKGMEDIRETIATKTMEFKNSCDELKNAINEMYNKMEASNARIEEAERRLGELEDTIIEKEKAEKKRDKLIQEHERRVQELSNTIKWNNIRIIRIPEEEERRKSAKGVLEQIIRENFPNLGKEIDIEIQEAQRTPLRLNLNRSSA
;
A
#
# COMPACT_ATOMS: atom_id res chain seq x y z
N GLN A 1 79.82 -54.10 39.48
CA GLN A 1 79.41 -53.81 40.87
C GLN A 1 78.24 -52.86 40.81
N ASN A 2 77.12 -53.26 41.40
CA ASN A 2 75.86 -52.52 41.44
C ASN A 2 76.00 -51.29 42.34
N GLY A 3 75.52 -50.15 41.87
CA GLY A 3 75.29 -48.95 42.68
C GLY A 3 73.90 -48.41 42.35
N THR A 4 72.86 -49.02 42.93
CA THR A 4 71.47 -48.60 42.82
C THR A 4 71.31 -47.26 43.54
N LEU A 5 70.93 -46.19 42.81
CA LEU A 5 70.50 -44.94 43.42
C LEU A 5 69.19 -45.16 44.19
N PRO A 6 69.00 -44.51 45.35
CA PRO A 6 67.76 -44.63 46.10
C PRO A 6 66.62 -43.94 45.32
N PRO A 7 65.37 -44.42 45.44
CA PRO A 7 64.27 -43.84 44.71
C PRO A 7 63.98 -42.44 45.27
N MET A 8 63.94 -41.44 44.39
CA MET A 8 63.31 -40.16 44.68
C MET A 8 61.85 -40.46 45.07
N LYS A 9 61.54 -40.28 46.36
CA LYS A 9 60.16 -40.31 46.83
C LYS A 9 59.44 -39.14 46.16
N PHE A 10 58.59 -39.46 45.19
CA PHE A 10 57.53 -38.56 44.77
C PHE A 10 56.68 -38.28 46.00
N GLN A 11 56.78 -37.06 46.55
CA GLN A 11 55.72 -36.57 47.43
C GLN A 11 54.50 -36.42 46.53
N GLU A 12 53.52 -37.30 46.72
CA GLU A 12 52.20 -37.16 46.13
C GLU A 12 51.68 -35.76 46.45
N GLU A 13 51.36 -35.00 45.39
CA GLU A 13 50.82 -33.66 45.50
C GLU A 13 49.40 -33.79 46.09
N MET A 14 49.29 -33.70 47.42
CA MET A 14 48.01 -33.78 48.11
C MET A 14 47.11 -32.63 47.66
N THR A 15 45.85 -32.94 47.38
CA THR A 15 44.86 -31.94 46.98
C THR A 15 44.51 -31.00 48.15
N ALA A 16 44.06 -29.78 47.86
CA ALA A 16 43.68 -28.80 48.89
C ALA A 16 42.65 -29.36 49.91
N ASN A 17 41.78 -30.26 49.48
CA ASN A 17 40.81 -30.93 50.36
C ASN A 17 41.42 -32.03 51.26
N GLU A 18 42.54 -32.62 50.87
CA GLU A 18 43.29 -33.59 51.67
C GLU A 18 44.18 -32.87 52.71
N LEU A 19 44.72 -31.71 52.33
CA LEU A 19 45.47 -30.79 53.21
C LEU A 19 44.61 -30.21 54.35
N LEU A 20 43.31 -29.99 54.10
CA LEU A 20 42.36 -29.51 55.12
C LEU A 20 41.92 -30.59 56.12
N LYS A 21 42.12 -31.87 55.79
CA LYS A 21 41.70 -33.03 56.61
C LYS A 21 42.84 -33.63 57.43
N THR A 22 44.05 -33.10 57.31
CA THR A 22 45.24 -33.64 57.97
C THR A 22 45.21 -33.36 59.48
N ASP A 23 45.45 -34.37 60.31
CA ASP A 23 45.48 -34.22 61.78
C ASP A 23 46.76 -33.46 62.20
N ILE A 24 46.56 -32.22 62.64
CA ILE A 24 47.63 -31.26 62.96
C ILE A 24 48.34 -31.64 64.27
N SER A 25 47.75 -32.52 65.10
CA SER A 25 48.28 -32.84 66.42
C SER A 25 49.56 -33.68 66.41
N ASN A 26 49.89 -34.33 65.28
CA ASN A 26 51.01 -35.28 65.16
C ASN A 26 52.03 -34.94 64.04
N ILE A 27 52.00 -33.73 63.47
CA ILE A 27 52.91 -33.31 62.38
C ILE A 27 54.07 -32.44 62.89
N THR A 28 55.16 -32.40 62.13
CA THR A 28 56.31 -31.52 62.40
C THR A 28 56.03 -30.07 61.96
N GLU A 29 56.71 -29.10 62.58
CA GLU A 29 56.64 -27.67 62.20
C GLU A 29 56.95 -27.44 60.70
N GLN A 30 57.86 -28.23 60.13
CA GLN A 30 58.21 -28.14 58.71
C GLN A 30 57.06 -28.63 57.80
N GLU A 31 56.38 -29.71 58.18
CA GLU A 31 55.20 -30.21 57.48
C GLU A 31 54.05 -29.21 57.59
N PHE A 32 53.82 -28.63 58.78
CA PHE A 32 52.81 -27.58 58.97
C PHE A 32 53.06 -26.37 58.06
N ARG A 33 54.30 -25.85 58.01
CA ARG A 33 54.67 -24.74 57.10
C ARG A 33 54.44 -25.08 55.63
N THR A 34 54.76 -26.31 55.23
CA THR A 34 54.55 -26.78 53.86
C THR A 34 53.07 -26.80 53.50
N ILE A 35 52.22 -27.32 54.39
CA ILE A 35 50.76 -27.35 54.23
C ILE A 35 50.20 -25.92 54.10
N VAL A 36 50.62 -25.00 54.97
CA VAL A 36 50.16 -23.60 54.93
C VAL A 36 50.56 -22.92 53.62
N ILE A 37 51.80 -23.09 53.15
CA ILE A 37 52.26 -22.52 51.88
C ILE A 37 51.44 -23.09 50.71
N GLN A 38 51.22 -24.41 50.67
CA GLN A 38 50.42 -25.04 49.61
C GLN A 38 48.98 -24.52 49.58
N LEU A 39 48.34 -24.32 50.75
CA LEU A 39 47.00 -23.74 50.84
C LEU A 39 46.95 -22.29 50.33
N ILE A 40 47.93 -21.46 50.71
CA ILE A 40 48.02 -20.06 50.26
C ILE A 40 48.24 -20.01 48.75
N THR A 41 49.19 -20.76 48.21
CA THR A 41 49.46 -20.81 46.76
C THR A 41 48.25 -21.32 45.97
N GLY A 42 47.51 -22.30 46.51
CA GLY A 42 46.25 -22.78 45.93
C GLY A 42 45.17 -21.69 45.88
N LEU A 43 45.02 -20.91 46.95
CA LEU A 43 44.12 -19.77 46.99
C LEU A 43 44.53 -18.66 46.03
N GLU A 44 45.82 -18.31 45.97
CA GLU A 44 46.36 -17.33 45.03
C GLU A 44 46.05 -17.71 43.58
N LYS A 45 46.26 -18.99 43.22
CA LYS A 45 45.92 -19.51 41.89
C LYS A 45 44.43 -19.42 41.59
N GLY A 46 43.58 -19.85 42.52
CA GLY A 46 42.12 -19.76 42.35
C GLY A 46 41.61 -18.32 42.24
N MET A 47 42.23 -17.39 42.97
CA MET A 47 41.92 -15.96 42.85
C MET A 47 42.35 -15.39 41.49
N GLU A 48 43.49 -15.83 40.95
CA GLU A 48 43.94 -15.42 39.61
C GLU A 48 42.99 -15.95 38.52
N ASP A 49 42.60 -17.23 38.59
CA ASP A 49 41.65 -17.85 37.65
C ASP A 49 40.29 -17.12 37.66
N ILE A 50 39.79 -16.77 38.86
CA ILE A 50 38.56 -15.98 39.01
C ILE A 50 38.74 -14.58 38.43
N ARG A 51 39.87 -13.92 38.69
CA ARG A 51 40.17 -12.58 38.17
C ARG A 51 40.18 -12.57 36.65
N GLU A 52 40.84 -13.54 36.02
CA GLU A 52 40.89 -13.69 34.57
C GLU A 52 39.49 -13.97 33.99
N THR A 53 38.71 -14.83 34.63
CA THR A 53 37.32 -15.13 34.24
C THR A 53 36.41 -13.88 34.34
N ILE A 54 36.58 -13.05 35.36
CA ILE A 54 35.82 -11.80 35.52
C ILE A 54 36.25 -10.78 34.45
N ALA A 55 37.55 -10.64 34.20
CA ALA A 55 38.09 -9.70 33.24
C ALA A 55 37.62 -10.02 31.81
N THR A 56 37.68 -11.30 31.42
CA THR A 56 37.18 -11.78 30.13
C THR A 56 35.69 -11.52 29.95
N LYS A 57 34.85 -11.96 30.90
CA LYS A 57 33.40 -11.72 30.84
C LYS A 57 33.03 -10.23 30.85
N THR A 58 33.79 -9.40 31.57
CA THR A 58 33.57 -7.94 31.59
C THR A 58 33.89 -7.33 30.23
N MET A 59 34.94 -7.80 29.55
CA MET A 59 35.30 -7.36 28.21
C MET A 59 34.24 -7.78 27.19
N GLU A 60 33.76 -9.02 27.25
CA GLU A 60 32.66 -9.52 26.40
C GLU A 60 31.38 -8.70 26.59
N PHE A 61 30.98 -8.45 27.84
CA PHE A 61 29.80 -7.65 28.14
C PHE A 61 29.92 -6.22 27.62
N LYS A 62 31.11 -5.61 27.76
CA LYS A 62 31.37 -4.28 27.24
C LYS A 62 31.24 -4.22 25.72
N ASN A 63 31.85 -5.18 25.00
CA ASN A 63 31.75 -5.25 23.54
C ASN A 63 30.30 -5.42 23.08
N SER A 64 29.54 -6.30 23.74
CA SER A 64 28.10 -6.47 23.44
C SER A 64 27.30 -5.19 23.69
N CYS A 65 27.61 -4.45 24.76
CA CYS A 65 26.97 -3.17 25.06
C CYS A 65 27.26 -2.11 23.98
N ASP A 66 28.51 -2.05 23.48
CA ASP A 66 28.90 -1.14 22.40
C ASP A 66 28.20 -1.49 21.07
N GLU A 67 28.07 -2.78 20.75
CA GLU A 67 27.30 -3.26 19.59
C GLU A 67 25.81 -2.87 19.68
N LEU A 68 25.19 -3.09 20.84
CA LEU A 68 23.80 -2.69 21.10
C LEU A 68 23.61 -1.18 20.95
N LYS A 69 24.54 -0.38 21.47
CA LYS A 69 24.50 1.07 21.35
C LYS A 69 24.56 1.53 19.89
N ASN A 70 25.42 0.92 19.08
CA ASN A 70 25.52 1.22 17.65
C ASN A 70 24.22 0.84 16.93
N ALA A 71 23.67 -0.34 17.20
CA ALA A 71 22.40 -0.79 16.61
C ALA A 71 21.23 0.15 16.95
N ILE A 72 21.14 0.61 18.21
CA ILE A 72 20.12 1.58 18.64
C ILE A 72 20.27 2.91 17.88
N ASN A 73 21.48 3.42 17.71
CA ASN A 73 21.71 4.66 16.96
C ASN A 73 21.33 4.53 15.48
N GLU A 74 21.64 3.39 14.85
CA GLU A 74 21.21 3.13 13.48
C GLU A 74 19.69 3.07 13.36
N MET A 75 19.01 2.43 14.31
CA MET A 75 17.55 2.39 14.35
C MET A 75 16.96 3.79 14.50
N TYR A 76 17.52 4.61 15.39
CA TYR A 76 17.08 5.99 15.60
C TYR A 76 17.18 6.81 14.32
N ASN A 77 18.32 6.74 13.62
CA ASN A 77 18.51 7.46 12.36
C ASN A 77 17.52 7.00 11.25
N LYS A 78 17.26 5.69 11.16
CA LYS A 78 16.28 5.14 10.21
C LYS A 78 14.86 5.59 10.55
N MET A 79 14.52 5.65 11.84
CA MET A 79 13.23 6.13 12.32
C MET A 79 13.03 7.61 12.00
N GLU A 80 14.05 8.45 12.23
CA GLU A 80 14.02 9.87 11.90
C GLU A 80 13.83 10.10 10.40
N ALA A 81 14.57 9.36 9.56
CA ALA A 81 14.41 9.40 8.12
C ALA A 81 13.02 8.93 7.66
N SER A 82 12.41 7.97 8.36
CA SER A 82 11.04 7.52 8.09
C SER A 82 10.02 8.59 8.46
N ASN A 83 10.17 9.27 9.60
CA ASN A 83 9.28 10.34 10.02
C ASN A 83 9.28 11.50 9.01
N ALA A 84 10.47 11.96 8.58
CA ALA A 84 10.57 13.01 7.57
C ALA A 84 9.86 12.63 6.24
N ARG A 85 9.94 11.36 5.83
CA ARG A 85 9.22 10.86 4.65
C ARG A 85 7.70 10.81 4.85
N ILE A 86 7.24 10.52 6.06
CA ILE A 86 5.81 10.52 6.42
C ILE A 86 5.27 11.94 6.38
N GLU A 87 5.94 12.89 7.03
CA GLU A 87 5.53 14.31 7.04
C GLU A 87 5.41 14.88 5.61
N GLU A 88 6.36 14.57 4.74
CA GLU A 88 6.29 14.98 3.33
C GLU A 88 5.14 14.30 2.58
N ALA A 89 4.85 13.03 2.87
CA ALA A 89 3.72 12.33 2.27
C ALA A 89 2.38 12.92 2.73
N GLU A 90 2.24 13.25 4.02
CA GLU A 90 1.06 13.91 4.58
C GLU A 90 0.82 15.28 3.95
N ARG A 91 1.87 16.09 3.80
CA ARG A 91 1.78 17.39 3.13
C ARG A 91 1.28 17.26 1.69
N ARG A 92 1.82 16.30 0.93
CA ARG A 92 1.39 16.02 -0.46
C ARG A 92 -0.04 15.50 -0.54
N LEU A 93 -0.48 14.70 0.43
CA LEU A 93 -1.86 14.25 0.52
C LEU A 93 -2.81 15.44 0.74
N GLY A 94 -2.47 16.36 1.64
CA GLY A 94 -3.25 17.59 1.85
C GLY A 94 -3.41 18.43 0.58
N GLU A 95 -2.32 18.65 -0.18
CA GLU A 95 -2.39 19.37 -1.46
C GLU A 95 -3.28 18.67 -2.51
N LEU A 96 -3.27 17.32 -2.53
CA LEU A 96 -4.12 16.54 -3.41
C LEU A 96 -5.60 16.61 -3.00
N GLU A 97 -5.90 16.58 -1.69
CA GLU A 97 -7.26 16.73 -1.17
C GLU A 97 -7.86 18.08 -1.60
N ASP A 98 -7.13 19.18 -1.43
CA ASP A 98 -7.55 20.51 -1.89
C ASP A 98 -7.81 20.54 -3.40
N THR A 99 -6.91 19.92 -4.18
CA THR A 99 -7.05 19.83 -5.64
C THR A 99 -8.29 19.04 -6.06
N ILE A 100 -8.62 17.96 -5.34
CA ILE A 100 -9.81 17.14 -5.60
C ILE A 100 -11.09 17.97 -5.35
N ILE A 101 -11.14 18.69 -4.23
CA ILE A 101 -12.29 19.55 -3.87
C ILE A 101 -12.56 20.60 -4.96
N GLU A 102 -11.51 21.26 -5.46
CA GLU A 102 -11.66 22.25 -6.52
C GLU A 102 -12.10 21.62 -7.86
N LYS A 103 -11.62 20.41 -8.18
CA LYS A 103 -12.07 19.67 -9.37
C LYS A 103 -13.54 19.28 -9.29
N GLU A 104 -14.00 18.77 -8.16
CA GLU A 104 -15.41 18.42 -7.95
C GLU A 104 -16.33 19.65 -8.10
N LYS A 105 -15.90 20.80 -7.58
CA LYS A 105 -16.64 22.06 -7.72
C LYS A 105 -16.71 22.50 -9.18
N ALA A 106 -15.61 22.38 -9.92
CA ALA A 106 -15.56 22.69 -11.34
C ALA A 106 -16.43 21.73 -12.17
N GLU A 107 -16.44 20.44 -11.84
CA GLU A 107 -17.28 19.41 -12.47
C GLU A 107 -18.76 19.70 -12.26
N LYS A 108 -19.19 19.94 -11.01
CA LYS A 108 -20.58 20.34 -10.70
C LYS A 108 -21.03 21.57 -11.50
N LYS A 109 -20.13 22.51 -11.78
CA LYS A 109 -20.42 23.68 -12.62
C LYS A 109 -20.60 23.29 -14.09
N ARG A 110 -19.75 22.39 -14.61
CA ARG A 110 -19.87 21.87 -15.99
C ARG A 110 -21.17 21.08 -16.17
N ASP A 111 -21.54 20.24 -15.20
CA ASP A 111 -22.78 19.46 -15.27
C ASP A 111 -24.01 20.34 -15.39
N LYS A 112 -24.08 21.42 -14.59
CA LYS A 112 -25.16 22.42 -14.70
C LYS A 112 -25.21 23.08 -16.07
N LEU A 113 -24.05 23.39 -16.66
CA LEU A 113 -23.99 23.95 -18.00
C LEU A 113 -24.47 22.94 -19.05
N ILE A 114 -24.04 21.68 -18.94
CA ILE A 114 -24.47 20.61 -19.85
C ILE A 114 -25.99 20.43 -19.79
N GLN A 115 -26.57 20.35 -18.59
CA GLN A 115 -28.03 20.24 -18.40
C GLN A 115 -28.77 21.42 -19.04
N GLU A 116 -28.27 22.64 -18.86
CA GLU A 116 -28.85 23.85 -19.45
C GLU A 116 -28.71 23.89 -20.98
N HIS A 117 -27.58 23.43 -21.52
CA HIS A 117 -27.38 23.29 -22.96
C HIS A 117 -28.30 22.23 -23.55
N GLU A 118 -28.45 21.09 -22.88
CA GLU A 118 -29.34 20.01 -23.32
C GLU A 118 -30.80 20.48 -23.36
N ARG A 119 -31.26 21.16 -22.30
CA ARG A 119 -32.60 21.76 -22.24
C ARG A 119 -32.82 22.72 -23.42
N ARG A 120 -31.88 23.63 -23.68
CA ARG A 120 -31.97 24.58 -24.79
C ARG A 120 -31.98 23.89 -26.16
N VAL A 121 -31.19 22.84 -26.35
CA VAL A 121 -31.20 22.06 -27.59
C VAL A 121 -32.55 21.37 -27.79
N GLN A 122 -33.13 20.81 -26.72
CA GLN A 122 -34.46 20.21 -26.77
C GLN A 122 -35.53 21.25 -27.12
N GLU A 123 -35.49 22.44 -26.51
CA GLU A 123 -36.41 23.54 -26.80
C GLU A 123 -36.31 24.00 -28.25
N LEU A 124 -35.09 24.27 -28.75
CA LEU A 124 -34.86 24.65 -30.14
C LEU A 124 -35.33 23.55 -31.11
N SER A 125 -35.04 22.29 -30.80
CA SER A 125 -35.53 21.16 -31.59
C SER A 125 -37.07 21.13 -31.64
N ASN A 126 -37.74 21.39 -30.52
CA ASN A 126 -39.20 21.44 -30.46
C ASN A 126 -39.76 22.63 -31.24
N THR A 127 -39.13 23.81 -31.14
CA THR A 127 -39.51 25.00 -31.92
C THR A 127 -39.38 24.74 -33.42
N ILE A 128 -38.25 24.19 -33.87
CA ILE A 128 -38.02 23.87 -35.29
C ILE A 128 -39.03 22.85 -35.81
N LYS A 129 -39.43 21.89 -34.97
CA LYS A 129 -40.37 20.82 -35.34
C LYS A 129 -41.83 21.16 -35.11
N TRP A 130 -42.16 22.35 -34.59
CA TRP A 130 -43.52 22.71 -34.17
C TRP A 130 -44.55 22.59 -35.30
N ASN A 131 -44.18 22.95 -36.53
CA ASN A 131 -45.04 22.86 -37.71
C ASN A 131 -44.91 21.55 -38.49
N ASN A 132 -44.09 20.60 -38.02
CA ASN A 132 -43.82 19.36 -38.74
C ASN A 132 -44.86 18.30 -38.40
N ILE A 133 -45.48 17.70 -39.41
CA ILE A 133 -46.43 16.59 -39.25
C ILE A 133 -45.76 15.28 -39.65
N ARG A 134 -45.90 14.25 -38.81
CA ARG A 134 -45.41 12.90 -39.11
C ARG A 134 -46.55 12.01 -39.57
N ILE A 135 -46.50 11.58 -40.83
CA ILE A 135 -47.44 10.62 -41.40
C ILE A 135 -46.78 9.25 -41.40
N ILE A 136 -47.48 8.25 -40.86
CA ILE A 136 -47.01 6.87 -40.75
C ILE A 136 -47.83 5.96 -41.65
N ARG A 137 -47.30 4.75 -41.93
CA ARG A 137 -47.95 3.70 -42.73
C ARG A 137 -48.17 4.05 -44.22
N ILE A 138 -47.37 4.96 -44.76
CA ILE A 138 -47.35 5.25 -46.20
C ILE A 138 -46.46 4.22 -46.92
N PRO A 139 -47.01 3.42 -47.87
CA PRO A 139 -46.22 2.50 -48.68
C PRO A 139 -45.15 3.24 -49.49
N GLU A 140 -43.94 2.69 -49.55
CA GLU A 140 -42.81 3.32 -50.27
C GLU A 140 -43.08 3.49 -51.76
N GLU A 141 -43.79 2.54 -52.36
CA GLU A 141 -44.14 2.61 -53.78
C GLU A 141 -45.06 3.79 -54.08
N GLU A 142 -45.99 4.11 -53.18
CA GLU A 142 -46.95 5.19 -53.37
C GLU A 142 -46.22 6.54 -53.37
N GLU A 143 -45.26 6.71 -52.44
CA GLU A 143 -44.38 7.87 -52.38
C GLU A 143 -43.47 7.97 -53.61
N ARG A 144 -42.90 6.85 -54.09
CA ARG A 144 -42.08 6.83 -55.32
C ARG A 144 -42.86 7.23 -56.57
N ARG A 145 -44.15 6.89 -56.64
CA ARG A 145 -45.01 7.19 -57.79
C ARG A 145 -45.49 8.64 -57.82
N LYS A 146 -45.86 9.21 -56.67
CA LYS A 146 -46.55 10.52 -56.58
C LYS A 146 -45.73 11.62 -55.92
N SER A 147 -44.51 11.34 -55.45
CA SER A 147 -43.72 12.15 -54.52
C SER A 147 -44.37 12.31 -53.14
N ALA A 148 -43.58 12.62 -52.11
CA ALA A 148 -44.10 12.83 -50.75
C ALA A 148 -45.17 13.93 -50.68
N LYS A 149 -45.00 15.01 -51.44
CA LYS A 149 -45.98 16.11 -51.54
C LYS A 149 -47.28 15.63 -52.19
N GLY A 150 -47.20 14.90 -53.30
CA GLY A 150 -48.39 14.41 -54.00
C GLY A 150 -49.19 13.39 -53.19
N VAL A 151 -48.51 12.56 -52.39
CA VAL A 151 -49.18 11.66 -51.42
C VAL A 151 -49.91 12.46 -50.35
N LEU A 152 -49.31 13.51 -49.80
CA LEU A 152 -49.96 14.37 -48.80
C LEU A 152 -51.20 15.07 -49.38
N GLU A 153 -51.10 15.64 -50.59
CA GLU A 153 -52.23 16.28 -51.26
C GLU A 153 -53.40 15.29 -51.51
N GLN A 154 -53.10 14.04 -51.87
CA GLN A 154 -54.12 12.99 -52.00
C GLN A 154 -54.79 12.69 -50.65
N ILE A 155 -54.02 12.53 -49.58
CA ILE A 155 -54.55 12.28 -48.24
C ILE A 155 -55.50 13.41 -47.81
N ILE A 156 -55.11 14.67 -48.03
CA ILE A 156 -55.95 15.83 -47.69
C ILE A 156 -57.24 15.82 -48.51
N ARG A 157 -57.19 15.59 -49.83
CA ARG A 157 -58.39 15.55 -50.67
C ARG A 157 -59.35 14.42 -50.29
N GLU A 158 -58.82 13.24 -49.98
CA GLU A 158 -59.63 12.06 -49.66
C GLU A 158 -60.23 12.11 -48.25
N ASN A 159 -59.50 12.65 -47.27
CA ASN A 159 -59.92 12.61 -45.86
C ASN A 159 -60.46 13.95 -45.34
N PHE A 160 -59.99 15.08 -45.88
CA PHE A 160 -60.31 16.44 -45.42
C PHE A 160 -60.71 17.36 -46.59
N PRO A 161 -61.81 17.05 -47.31
CA PRO A 161 -62.16 17.72 -48.56
C PRO A 161 -62.48 19.22 -48.42
N ASN A 162 -62.84 19.67 -47.21
CA ASN A 162 -63.09 21.09 -46.92
C ASN A 162 -61.78 21.86 -46.69
N LEU A 163 -60.77 21.20 -46.10
CA LEU A 163 -59.49 21.81 -45.75
C LEU A 163 -58.72 22.24 -47.00
N GLY A 164 -58.72 21.43 -48.05
CA GLY A 164 -58.05 21.73 -49.31
C GLY A 164 -58.77 22.75 -50.21
N LYS A 165 -59.98 23.19 -49.85
CA LYS A 165 -60.76 24.20 -50.60
C LYS A 165 -60.79 25.57 -49.93
N GLU A 166 -60.73 25.59 -48.60
CA GLU A 166 -60.89 26.81 -47.80
C GLU A 166 -59.56 27.41 -47.32
N ILE A 167 -58.47 26.63 -47.29
CA ILE A 167 -57.17 27.06 -46.78
C ILE A 167 -56.09 26.75 -47.81
N ASP A 168 -55.26 27.73 -48.14
CA ASP A 168 -54.05 27.52 -48.95
C ASP A 168 -52.95 26.91 -48.07
N ILE A 169 -52.68 25.63 -48.26
CA ILE A 169 -51.67 24.89 -47.47
C ILE A 169 -50.34 24.95 -48.21
N GLU A 170 -49.42 25.78 -47.70
CA GLU A 170 -48.06 25.83 -48.21
C GLU A 170 -47.19 24.73 -47.58
N ILE A 171 -46.65 23.84 -48.42
CA ILE A 171 -45.74 22.77 -48.00
C ILE A 171 -44.32 23.21 -48.31
N GLN A 172 -43.54 23.52 -47.27
CA GLN A 172 -42.14 23.92 -47.42
C GLN A 172 -41.25 22.74 -47.85
N GLU A 173 -41.39 21.59 -47.20
CA GLU A 173 -40.64 20.37 -47.51
C GLU A 173 -41.49 19.14 -47.15
N ALA A 174 -41.42 18.11 -47.98
CA ALA A 174 -41.99 16.80 -47.70
C ALA A 174 -40.99 15.72 -48.11
N GLN A 175 -40.62 14.86 -47.15
CA GLN A 175 -39.65 13.80 -47.38
C GLN A 175 -39.89 12.62 -46.45
N ARG A 176 -39.58 11.41 -46.91
CA ARG A 176 -39.46 10.23 -46.05
C ARG A 176 -38.35 10.45 -45.03
N THR A 177 -38.64 10.18 -43.75
CA THR A 177 -37.56 10.09 -42.76
C THR A 177 -36.65 8.91 -43.15
N PRO A 178 -35.34 9.14 -43.36
CA PRO A 178 -34.42 8.05 -43.69
C PRO A 178 -34.47 6.95 -42.63
N LEU A 179 -34.38 5.69 -43.06
CA LEU A 179 -34.28 4.57 -42.14
C LEU A 179 -32.96 4.68 -41.37
N ARG A 180 -33.02 5.12 -40.11
CA ARG A 180 -31.86 5.05 -39.21
C ARG A 180 -31.75 3.61 -38.71
N LEU A 181 -30.91 2.80 -39.38
CA LEU A 181 -30.44 1.53 -38.83
C LEU A 181 -29.63 1.82 -37.58
N ASN A 182 -30.23 1.56 -36.42
CA ASN A 182 -29.57 1.73 -35.15
C ASN A 182 -28.70 0.47 -34.91
N LEU A 183 -27.44 0.52 -35.35
CA LEU A 183 -26.48 -0.60 -35.25
C LEU A 183 -26.23 -1.07 -33.80
N ASN A 184 -26.59 -0.25 -32.81
CA ASN A 184 -26.41 -0.56 -31.39
C ASN A 184 -27.64 -1.19 -30.72
N ARG A 185 -28.70 -1.49 -31.48
CA ARG A 185 -29.85 -2.22 -30.94
C ARG A 185 -29.51 -3.70 -30.99
N SER A 186 -29.24 -4.33 -29.83
CA SER A 186 -29.06 -5.79 -29.81
C SER A 186 -30.32 -6.43 -30.38
N SER A 187 -30.17 -7.20 -31.45
CA SER A 187 -31.20 -8.12 -31.93
C SER A 187 -31.42 -9.15 -30.82
N ALA A 188 -32.60 -9.10 -30.20
CA ALA A 188 -33.06 -10.16 -29.32
C ALA A 188 -33.45 -11.39 -30.16
#